data_AF-A0A2H0YNX6-F1
#
_entry.id   AF-A0A2H0YNX6-F1
#
_cell.length_a   1.000
_cell.length_b   1.000
_cell.length_c   1.000
_cell.angle_alpha   90.00
_cell.angle_beta   90.00
_cell.angle_gamma   90.00
#
_symmetry.space_group_name_H-M   'P 1'
#
loop_
_entity.id
_entity.type
_entity.pdbx_description
1 polymer ?
#
loop_
_entity_poly.entity_id
_entity_poly.type
_entity_poly.pdbx_seq_one_letter_code
_entity_poly.pdbx_strand_id
1 'polypeptide(L)'
;MKKSFVISIVVLVILALGFLGWQSLSKKSAEGESCKFEKNCQTGLKCINNICSSGKAGSACLSKTDCLTLFCVEGKCTEGKKGDACVTKADCLTNYCVNSKCTEGKKDDVCLTYKDCEKGLFCQKGVCSKPPSYSQYFDRIVISKMKSGMPPGPDNIPIPTTEFKTTDAIEIDLVGVKSTTIGEFYYEVVDQVTGEVVFTTSGYKQKLEGGDTGTGSDLPRVVGEGEFDLNIYYNDEMVYTTTIKVTD
;
A
#
# COMPACT_ATOMS: atom_id res chain seq x y z
N MET A 1 35.31 8.27 -78.53
CA MET A 1 34.91 7.25 -77.52
C MET A 1 34.99 7.72 -76.05
N LYS A 2 35.64 8.84 -75.69
CA LYS A 2 35.81 9.25 -74.28
C LYS A 2 34.59 9.91 -73.60
N LYS A 3 33.75 10.67 -74.32
CA LYS A 3 32.59 11.37 -73.71
C LYS A 3 31.48 10.43 -73.21
N SER A 4 31.21 9.35 -73.94
CA SER A 4 30.15 8.39 -73.56
C SER A 4 30.51 7.59 -72.31
N PHE A 5 31.79 7.26 -72.13
CA PHE A 5 32.29 6.55 -70.94
C PHE A 5 32.22 7.41 -69.66
N VAL A 6 32.57 8.70 -69.76
CA VAL A 6 32.49 9.64 -68.63
C VAL A 6 31.04 9.87 -68.19
N ILE A 7 30.10 10.00 -69.12
CA ILE A 7 28.67 10.15 -68.81
C ILE A 7 28.15 8.91 -68.08
N SER A 8 28.56 7.71 -68.51
CA SER A 8 28.12 6.45 -67.89
C SER A 8 28.61 6.32 -66.43
N ILE A 9 29.84 6.72 -66.13
CA ILE A 9 30.39 6.71 -64.77
C ILE A 9 29.66 7.72 -63.87
N VAL A 10 29.40 8.94 -64.36
CA VAL A 10 28.70 9.98 -63.58
C VAL A 10 27.28 9.54 -63.21
N VAL A 11 26.56 8.92 -64.15
CA VAL A 11 25.21 8.37 -63.89
C VAL A 11 25.24 7.25 -62.85
N LEU A 12 26.22 6.34 -62.94
CA LEU A 12 26.39 5.26 -61.96
C LEU A 12 26.70 5.78 -60.54
N VAL A 13 27.53 6.82 -60.42
CA VAL A 13 27.85 7.43 -59.13
C VAL A 13 26.63 8.13 -58.52
N ILE A 14 25.84 8.86 -59.31
CA ILE A 14 24.62 9.50 -58.84
C ILE A 14 23.57 8.46 -58.41
N LEU A 15 23.42 7.36 -59.16
CA LEU A 15 22.55 6.26 -58.78
C LEU A 15 23.02 5.56 -57.50
N ALA A 16 24.33 5.33 -57.34
CA ALA A 16 24.89 4.71 -56.14
C ALA A 16 24.74 5.61 -54.90
N LEU A 17 24.98 6.92 -55.02
CA LEU A 17 24.80 7.89 -53.94
C LEU A 17 23.31 8.08 -53.59
N GLY A 18 22.42 8.07 -54.60
CA GLY A 18 20.98 8.06 -54.39
C GLY A 18 20.50 6.81 -53.66
N PHE A 19 21.08 5.64 -53.99
CA PHE A 19 20.75 4.37 -53.35
C PHE A 19 21.26 4.29 -51.90
N LEU A 20 22.48 4.76 -51.62
CA LEU A 20 23.05 4.82 -50.27
C LEU A 20 22.34 5.84 -49.37
N GLY A 21 21.92 6.98 -49.93
CA GLY A 21 21.08 7.96 -49.24
C GLY A 21 19.69 7.41 -48.89
N TRP A 22 19.10 6.59 -49.78
CA TRP A 22 17.80 5.94 -49.55
C TRP A 22 17.87 4.90 -48.43
N GLN A 23 18.96 4.12 -48.35
CA GLN A 23 19.14 3.13 -47.27
C GLN A 23 19.25 3.76 -45.88
N SER A 24 19.72 5.00 -45.80
CA SER A 24 19.85 5.73 -44.52
C SER A 24 18.53 6.33 -44.03
N LEU A 25 17.60 6.66 -44.94
CA LEU A 25 16.28 7.24 -44.64
C LEU A 25 15.19 6.19 -44.34
N SER A 26 15.49 4.91 -44.51
CA SER A 26 14.53 3.80 -44.38
C SER A 26 14.79 2.89 -43.17
N LYS A 27 15.81 3.18 -42.35
CA LYS A 27 16.08 2.40 -41.14
C LYS A 27 14.98 2.65 -40.11
N LYS A 28 14.20 1.61 -39.83
CA LYS A 28 13.18 1.61 -38.77
C LYS A 28 13.84 1.51 -37.39
N SER A 29 13.35 2.33 -36.45
CA SER A 29 13.76 2.39 -35.06
C SER A 29 13.42 1.10 -34.30
N ALA A 30 14.37 0.60 -33.51
CA ALA A 30 14.22 -0.57 -32.64
C ALA A 30 13.49 -0.22 -31.32
N GLU A 31 13.23 -1.22 -30.48
CA GLU A 31 12.67 -1.03 -29.12
C GLU A 31 13.48 0.00 -28.33
N GLY A 32 12.80 0.94 -27.67
CA GLY A 32 13.43 1.98 -26.86
C GLY A 32 14.03 3.14 -27.66
N GLU A 33 14.10 3.05 -28.99
CA GLU A 33 14.58 4.15 -29.83
C GLU A 33 13.48 5.17 -30.12
N SER A 34 13.92 6.41 -30.37
CA SER A 34 13.02 7.52 -30.65
C SER A 34 12.22 7.33 -31.95
N CYS A 35 10.97 7.77 -31.93
CA CYS A 35 10.05 7.75 -33.07
C CYS A 35 9.15 8.99 -33.05
N LYS A 36 8.58 9.32 -34.21
CA LYS A 36 7.56 10.37 -34.34
C LYS A 36 6.19 9.80 -34.73
N PHE A 37 6.20 8.70 -35.47
CA PHE A 37 5.03 7.98 -35.96
C PHE A 37 5.28 6.47 -35.84
N GLU A 38 4.22 5.66 -35.73
CA GLU A 38 4.34 4.19 -35.65
C GLU A 38 5.14 3.59 -36.81
N LYS A 39 5.01 4.14 -38.02
CA LYS A 39 5.76 3.68 -39.20
C LYS A 39 7.28 3.83 -39.08
N ASN A 40 7.77 4.65 -38.14
CA ASN A 40 9.19 4.76 -37.86
C ASN A 40 9.73 3.52 -37.15
N CYS A 41 8.89 2.73 -36.48
CA CYS A 41 9.32 1.59 -35.67
C CYS A 41 9.41 0.29 -36.49
N GLN A 42 10.24 -0.64 -36.00
CA GLN A 42 10.29 -2.01 -36.49
C GLN A 42 8.91 -2.69 -36.41
N THR A 43 8.67 -3.69 -37.26
CA THR A 43 7.38 -4.38 -37.33
C THR A 43 6.99 -4.97 -35.97
N GLY A 44 5.76 -4.74 -35.54
CA GLY A 44 5.24 -5.20 -34.24
C GLY A 44 5.42 -4.21 -33.08
N LEU A 45 6.11 -3.08 -33.31
CA LEU A 45 6.26 -2.02 -32.32
C LEU A 45 5.31 -0.85 -32.61
N LYS A 46 4.89 -0.15 -31.55
CA LYS A 46 4.11 1.09 -31.61
C LYS A 46 4.95 2.27 -31.17
N CYS A 47 4.67 3.46 -31.70
CA CYS A 47 5.32 4.68 -31.25
C CYS A 47 4.55 5.28 -30.08
N ILE A 48 5.04 5.06 -28.85
CA ILE A 48 4.40 5.51 -27.60
C ILE A 48 5.32 6.51 -26.92
N ASN A 49 4.81 7.71 -26.61
CA ASN A 49 5.60 8.79 -26.02
C ASN A 49 6.93 9.08 -26.77
N ASN A 50 6.88 9.10 -28.11
CA ASN A 50 8.04 9.24 -28.98
C ASN A 50 9.11 8.14 -28.84
N ILE A 51 8.75 6.97 -28.29
CA ILE A 51 9.63 5.80 -28.16
C ILE A 51 8.95 4.59 -28.78
N CYS A 52 9.70 3.80 -29.56
CA CYS A 52 9.19 2.53 -30.07
C CYS A 52 9.06 1.52 -28.93
N SER A 53 7.85 0.98 -28.77
CA SER A 53 7.44 0.12 -27.67
C SER A 53 6.81 -1.17 -28.16
N SER A 54 7.25 -2.28 -27.58
CA SER A 54 6.69 -3.61 -27.81
C SER A 54 5.51 -3.94 -26.90
N GLY A 55 5.25 -3.09 -25.90
CA GLY A 55 4.27 -3.32 -24.83
C GLY A 55 4.65 -4.42 -23.83
N LYS A 56 5.84 -5.03 -23.94
CA LYS A 56 6.33 -6.01 -22.96
C LYS A 56 6.82 -5.29 -21.70
N ALA A 57 7.04 -6.03 -20.61
CA ALA A 57 7.63 -5.47 -19.39
C ALA A 57 8.94 -4.72 -19.71
N GLY A 58 9.08 -3.51 -19.15
CA GLY A 58 10.18 -2.57 -19.40
C GLY A 58 9.94 -1.60 -20.56
N SER A 59 9.01 -1.89 -21.48
CA SER A 59 8.70 -1.02 -22.62
C SER A 59 8.02 0.29 -22.20
N ALA A 60 8.17 1.34 -23.00
CA ALA A 60 7.52 2.63 -22.76
C ALA A 60 6.00 2.53 -22.89
N CYS A 61 5.27 3.24 -22.04
CA CYS A 61 3.81 3.30 -22.07
C CYS A 61 3.29 4.67 -21.62
N LEU A 62 2.05 5.00 -21.98
CA LEU A 62 1.30 6.14 -21.45
C LEU A 62 0.06 5.70 -20.66
N SER A 63 -0.44 4.51 -20.97
CA SER A 63 -1.63 3.91 -20.38
C SER A 63 -1.50 2.40 -20.30
N LYS A 64 -2.33 1.76 -19.48
CA LYS A 64 -2.38 0.30 -19.37
C LYS A 64 -2.58 -0.43 -20.70
N THR A 65 -3.28 0.17 -21.66
CA THR A 65 -3.57 -0.46 -22.97
C THR A 65 -2.35 -0.52 -23.89
N ASP A 66 -1.28 0.21 -23.57
CA ASP A 66 -0.01 0.13 -24.29
C ASP A 66 0.79 -1.12 -23.89
N CYS A 67 0.46 -1.72 -22.74
CA CYS A 67 1.17 -2.85 -22.16
C CYS A 67 0.40 -4.16 -22.37
N LEU A 68 1.11 -5.20 -22.79
CA LEU A 68 0.58 -6.56 -22.88
C LEU A 68 0.20 -7.12 -21.50
N THR A 69 0.86 -6.62 -20.45
CA THR A 69 0.61 -6.96 -19.05
C THR A 69 -0.57 -6.19 -18.45
N LEU A 70 -1.06 -5.16 -19.13
CA LEU A 70 -2.06 -4.20 -18.63
C LEU A 70 -1.61 -3.35 -17.44
N PHE A 71 -0.32 -3.31 -17.13
CA PHE A 71 0.25 -2.46 -16.09
C PHE A 71 1.22 -1.47 -16.71
N CYS A 72 0.88 -0.18 -16.64
CA CYS A 72 1.74 0.93 -17.04
C CYS A 72 2.00 1.80 -15.81
N VAL A 73 3.19 1.69 -15.24
CA VAL A 73 3.57 2.37 -14.00
C VAL A 73 4.76 3.27 -14.31
N GLU A 74 4.64 4.56 -13.97
CA GLU A 74 5.69 5.56 -14.18
C GLU A 74 6.25 5.57 -15.63
N GLY A 75 5.36 5.36 -16.60
CA GLY A 75 5.71 5.38 -18.03
C GLY A 75 6.39 4.12 -18.56
N LYS A 76 6.45 3.03 -17.76
CA LYS A 76 6.94 1.73 -18.19
C LYS A 76 5.94 0.61 -17.93
N CYS A 77 5.91 -0.35 -18.83
CA CYS A 77 5.15 -1.56 -18.62
C CYS A 77 5.79 -2.40 -17.51
N THR A 78 5.02 -2.90 -16.56
CA THR A 78 5.49 -3.80 -15.49
C THR A 78 4.76 -5.13 -15.55
N GLU A 79 5.21 -6.15 -14.82
CA GLU A 79 4.45 -7.39 -14.70
C GLU A 79 3.40 -7.34 -13.58
N GLY A 80 3.43 -6.30 -12.74
CA GLY A 80 2.59 -6.16 -11.55
C GLY A 80 2.88 -7.20 -10.48
N LYS A 81 4.05 -7.85 -10.51
CA LYS A 81 4.43 -8.93 -9.58
C LYS A 81 5.10 -8.36 -8.33
N LYS A 82 5.26 -9.19 -7.29
CA LYS A 82 6.00 -8.82 -6.07
C LYS A 82 7.34 -8.16 -6.42
N GLY A 83 7.58 -6.98 -5.86
CA GLY A 83 8.79 -6.18 -6.06
C GLY A 83 8.74 -5.19 -7.23
N ASP A 84 7.76 -5.30 -8.13
CA ASP A 84 7.55 -4.32 -9.20
C ASP A 84 7.11 -2.97 -8.62
N ALA A 85 7.42 -1.89 -9.34
CA ALA A 85 6.99 -0.55 -8.99
C ALA A 85 5.46 -0.43 -9.04
N CYS A 86 4.90 0.35 -8.14
CA CYS A 86 3.48 0.68 -8.10
C CYS A 86 3.26 2.09 -7.53
N VAL A 87 2.16 2.73 -7.93
CA VAL A 87 1.67 3.99 -7.34
C VAL A 87 0.39 3.72 -6.56
N THR A 88 -0.42 2.78 -7.05
CA THR A 88 -1.68 2.38 -6.44
C THR A 88 -1.76 0.85 -6.36
N LYS A 89 -2.67 0.34 -5.53
CA LYS A 89 -2.94 -1.11 -5.46
C LYS A 89 -3.31 -1.74 -6.80
N ALA A 90 -3.92 -0.97 -7.70
CA ALA A 90 -4.34 -1.47 -9.02
C ALA A 90 -3.16 -1.74 -9.96
N ASP A 91 -1.95 -1.30 -9.61
CA ASP A 91 -0.73 -1.56 -10.35
C ASP A 91 -0.13 -2.94 -10.03
N CYS A 92 -0.69 -3.65 -9.05
CA CYS A 92 -0.19 -4.93 -8.55
C CYS A 92 -1.21 -6.05 -8.77
N LEU A 93 -0.76 -7.20 -9.27
CA LEU A 93 -1.58 -8.42 -9.40
C LEU A 93 -2.17 -8.88 -8.07
N THR A 94 -1.46 -8.60 -6.98
CA THR A 94 -1.83 -8.95 -5.61
C THR A 94 -2.79 -7.94 -4.97
N ASN A 95 -3.02 -6.77 -5.58
CA ASN A 95 -3.70 -5.62 -5.00
C ASN A 95 -3.04 -5.03 -3.73
N TYR A 96 -1.75 -5.30 -3.50
CA TYR A 96 -0.99 -4.67 -2.40
C TYR A 96 0.16 -3.85 -2.97
N CYS A 97 0.12 -2.54 -2.75
CA CYS A 97 1.16 -1.60 -3.13
C CYS A 97 1.64 -0.87 -1.87
N VAL A 98 2.82 -1.24 -1.38
CA VAL A 98 3.38 -0.72 -0.12
C VAL A 98 4.75 -0.15 -0.40
N ASN A 99 5.00 1.09 0.04
CA ASN A 99 6.28 1.79 -0.21
C ASN A 99 6.70 1.74 -1.69
N SER A 100 5.74 2.04 -2.58
CA SER A 100 5.90 2.05 -4.03
C SER A 100 6.32 0.72 -4.66
N LYS A 101 6.14 -0.40 -3.95
CA LYS A 101 6.41 -1.74 -4.47
C LYS A 101 5.22 -2.68 -4.24
N CYS A 102 4.99 -3.54 -5.21
CA CYS A 102 4.01 -4.61 -5.05
C CYS A 102 4.47 -5.61 -3.99
N THR A 103 3.61 -5.95 -3.05
CA THR A 103 3.83 -6.99 -2.02
C THR A 103 2.82 -8.12 -2.21
N GLU A 104 2.92 -9.21 -1.44
CA GLU A 104 1.87 -10.25 -1.43
C GLU A 104 0.90 -10.08 -0.27
N GLY A 105 1.18 -9.17 0.67
CA GLY A 105 0.42 -9.01 1.92
C GLY A 105 0.56 -10.20 2.87
N LYS A 106 1.48 -11.13 2.60
CA LYS A 106 1.64 -12.36 3.39
C LYS A 106 2.37 -12.07 4.69
N LYS A 107 2.38 -13.05 5.60
CA LYS A 107 3.18 -12.99 6.83
C LYS A 107 4.63 -12.58 6.50
N ASP A 108 5.15 -11.64 7.29
CA ASP A 108 6.46 -11.02 7.21
C ASP A 108 6.67 -10.07 5.99
N ASP A 109 5.66 -9.86 5.14
CA ASP A 109 5.71 -8.79 4.13
C ASP A 109 5.57 -7.42 4.79
N VAL A 110 6.16 -6.40 4.16
CA VAL A 110 6.08 -5.00 4.60
C VAL A 110 4.64 -4.49 4.48
N CYS A 111 4.21 -3.71 5.46
CA CYS A 111 2.91 -3.05 5.51
C CYS A 111 3.03 -1.68 6.17
N LEU A 112 2.05 -0.81 5.90
CA LEU A 112 1.81 0.41 6.66
C LEU A 112 0.56 0.26 7.53
N THR A 113 -0.43 -0.46 7.03
CA THR A 113 -1.74 -0.67 7.69
C THR A 113 -2.19 -2.12 7.51
N TYR A 114 -3.18 -2.58 8.28
CA TYR A 114 -3.70 -3.94 8.11
C TYR A 114 -4.30 -4.19 6.70
N LYS A 115 -4.72 -3.13 5.97
CA LYS A 115 -5.23 -3.21 4.59
C LYS A 115 -4.16 -3.65 3.59
N ASP A 116 -2.89 -3.57 3.99
CA ASP A 116 -1.74 -4.05 3.21
C ASP A 116 -1.45 -5.54 3.42
N CYS A 117 -2.20 -6.19 4.32
CA CYS A 117 -2.01 -7.59 4.66
C CYS A 117 -3.18 -8.46 4.18
N GLU A 118 -2.88 -9.73 3.91
CA GLU A 118 -3.90 -10.73 3.62
C GLU A 118 -4.88 -10.86 4.78
N LYS A 119 -6.13 -11.22 4.46
CA LYS A 119 -7.21 -11.36 5.43
C LYS A 119 -6.78 -12.25 6.61
N GLY A 120 -6.92 -11.72 7.82
CA GLY A 120 -6.56 -12.42 9.06
C GLY A 120 -5.13 -12.16 9.53
N LEU A 121 -4.36 -11.33 8.83
CA LEU A 121 -3.10 -10.75 9.30
C LEU A 121 -3.31 -9.27 9.67
N PHE A 122 -2.40 -8.75 10.48
CA PHE A 122 -2.37 -7.36 10.93
C PHE A 122 -1.01 -6.75 10.64
N CYS A 123 -0.97 -5.44 10.43
CA CYS A 123 0.29 -4.74 10.30
C CYS A 123 0.86 -4.42 11.68
N GLN A 124 1.95 -5.09 12.06
CA GLN A 124 2.60 -4.90 13.35
C GLN A 124 4.07 -4.59 13.13
N LYS A 125 4.55 -3.47 13.68
CA LYS A 125 5.94 -3.04 13.54
C LYS A 125 6.39 -3.00 12.06
N GLY A 126 5.48 -2.58 11.17
CA GLY A 126 5.71 -2.47 9.73
C GLY A 126 5.74 -3.78 8.95
N VAL A 127 5.35 -4.90 9.56
CA VAL A 127 5.24 -6.20 8.88
C VAL A 127 3.90 -6.89 9.15
N CYS A 128 3.41 -7.62 8.16
CA CYS A 128 2.20 -8.42 8.29
C CYS A 128 2.47 -9.60 9.22
N SER A 129 1.72 -9.70 10.31
CA SER A 129 1.87 -10.76 11.30
C SER A 129 0.50 -11.33 11.67
N LYS A 130 0.52 -12.46 12.39
CA LYS A 130 -0.72 -12.99 12.96
C LYS A 130 -1.24 -12.01 14.01
N PRO A 131 -2.57 -11.97 14.24
CA PRO A 131 -3.13 -11.21 15.34
C PRO A 131 -2.41 -11.59 16.63
N PRO A 132 -2.16 -10.59 17.48
CA PRO A 132 -1.60 -10.85 18.78
C PRO A 132 -2.62 -11.64 19.62
N SER A 133 -2.13 -12.47 20.54
CA SER A 133 -3.00 -13.28 21.39
C SER A 133 -2.90 -12.83 22.82
N TYR A 134 -4.05 -12.46 23.35
CA TYR A 134 -4.19 -12.13 24.75
C TYR A 134 -4.54 -13.32 25.64
N SER A 135 -4.86 -14.48 25.07
CA SER A 135 -5.39 -15.65 25.78
C SER A 135 -4.47 -16.18 26.90
N GLN A 136 -3.18 -15.83 26.85
CA GLN A 136 -2.23 -16.14 27.90
C GLN A 136 -2.41 -15.27 29.16
N TYR A 137 -3.00 -14.08 29.05
CA TYR A 137 -3.11 -13.08 30.12
C TYR A 137 -4.54 -12.87 30.64
N PHE A 138 -5.54 -12.87 29.74
CA PHE A 138 -6.96 -12.66 30.07
C PHE A 138 -7.89 -13.39 29.08
N ASP A 139 -9.16 -13.58 29.45
CA ASP A 139 -10.13 -14.36 28.67
C ASP A 139 -10.68 -13.59 27.46
N ARG A 140 -10.86 -12.26 27.59
CA ARG A 140 -11.28 -11.38 26.50
C ARG A 140 -10.99 -9.91 26.80
N ILE A 141 -10.94 -9.12 25.72
CA ILE A 141 -11.03 -7.66 25.78
C ILE A 141 -12.38 -7.24 25.26
N VAL A 142 -13.01 -6.29 25.96
CA VAL A 142 -14.26 -5.68 25.52
C VAL A 142 -14.00 -4.20 25.28
N ILE A 143 -14.31 -3.76 24.06
CA ILE A 143 -14.29 -2.36 23.68
C ILE A 143 -15.74 -1.87 23.69
N SER A 144 -16.02 -0.85 24.49
CA SER A 144 -17.37 -0.36 24.72
C SER A 144 -17.45 1.14 24.52
N LYS A 145 -18.61 1.64 24.10
CA LYS A 145 -18.94 3.06 24.17
C LYS A 145 -19.69 3.39 25.44
N MET A 146 -19.48 4.60 25.92
CA MET A 146 -20.18 5.20 27.05
C MET A 146 -20.38 6.70 26.81
N LYS A 147 -21.21 7.35 27.62
CA LYS A 147 -21.37 8.81 27.58
C LYS A 147 -20.08 9.47 28.07
N SER A 148 -19.59 10.44 27.29
CA SER A 148 -18.44 11.27 27.68
C SER A 148 -18.71 12.04 28.99
N GLY A 149 -17.67 12.17 29.82
CA GLY A 149 -17.72 12.88 31.10
C GLY A 149 -18.48 12.19 32.23
N MET A 150 -18.96 10.95 32.04
CA MET A 150 -19.62 10.16 33.08
C MET A 150 -18.83 8.87 33.35
N PRO A 151 -18.63 8.44 34.61
CA PRO A 151 -18.02 7.15 34.91
C PRO A 151 -18.95 5.98 34.51
N PRO A 152 -18.43 4.76 34.30
CA PRO A 152 -19.23 3.56 34.11
C PRO A 152 -20.18 3.31 35.29
N GLY A 153 -21.43 2.90 35.02
CA GLY A 153 -22.40 2.60 36.06
C GLY A 153 -23.84 2.47 35.55
N PRO A 154 -24.84 2.34 36.44
CA PRO A 154 -26.25 2.15 36.05
C PRO A 154 -26.81 3.24 35.12
N ASP A 155 -26.32 4.48 35.24
CA ASP A 155 -26.74 5.63 34.42
C ASP A 155 -25.88 5.86 33.15
N ASN A 156 -24.81 5.07 33.03
CA ASN A 156 -23.84 5.10 31.93
C ASN A 156 -23.32 3.69 31.64
N ILE A 157 -24.22 2.83 31.20
CA ILE A 157 -23.92 1.42 30.95
C ILE A 157 -23.04 1.31 29.70
N PRO A 158 -21.86 0.68 29.79
CA PRO A 158 -21.00 0.48 28.63
C PRO A 158 -21.66 -0.45 27.62
N ILE A 159 -21.63 -0.06 26.34
CA ILE A 159 -22.21 -0.85 25.24
C ILE A 159 -21.09 -1.32 24.33
N PRO A 160 -20.82 -2.63 24.23
CA PRO A 160 -19.77 -3.17 23.37
C PRO A 160 -19.96 -2.73 21.91
N THR A 161 -18.93 -2.13 21.33
CA THR A 161 -18.94 -1.61 19.96
C THR A 161 -17.52 -1.28 19.50
N THR A 162 -17.35 -1.23 18.19
CA THR A 162 -16.18 -0.63 17.53
C THR A 162 -16.55 0.61 16.74
N GLU A 163 -17.81 1.05 16.82
CA GLU A 163 -18.33 2.25 16.17
C GLU A 163 -18.71 3.30 17.23
N PHE A 164 -18.15 4.50 17.07
CA PHE A 164 -18.22 5.60 18.01
C PHE A 164 -18.61 6.91 17.33
N LYS A 165 -19.25 7.79 18.09
CA LYS A 165 -19.36 9.21 17.76
C LYS A 165 -18.23 10.02 18.40
N THR A 166 -17.93 11.20 17.87
CA THR A 166 -17.01 12.18 18.48
C THR A 166 -17.46 12.62 19.89
N THR A 167 -18.74 12.42 20.21
CA THR A 167 -19.36 12.71 21.51
C THR A 167 -19.38 11.52 22.47
N ASP A 168 -19.02 10.32 22.00
CA ASP A 168 -18.89 9.13 22.85
C ASP A 168 -17.54 9.13 23.58
N ALA A 169 -17.49 8.44 24.71
CA ALA A 169 -16.25 7.97 25.33
C ALA A 169 -16.07 6.48 25.06
N ILE A 170 -14.82 6.02 25.09
CA ILE A 170 -14.44 4.61 24.94
C ILE A 170 -14.05 4.03 26.29
N GLU A 171 -14.49 2.80 26.55
CA GLU A 171 -14.05 1.97 27.65
C GLU A 171 -13.38 0.71 27.09
N ILE A 172 -12.26 0.34 27.72
CA ILE A 172 -11.49 -0.85 27.40
C ILE A 172 -11.47 -1.71 28.66
N ASP A 173 -12.18 -2.83 28.63
CA ASP A 173 -12.24 -3.80 29.72
C ASP A 173 -11.37 -5.01 29.41
N LEU A 174 -10.53 -5.39 30.37
CA LEU A 174 -9.79 -6.63 30.41
C LEU A 174 -10.54 -7.59 31.34
N VAL A 175 -11.13 -8.65 30.79
CA VAL A 175 -12.04 -9.56 31.50
C VAL A 175 -11.44 -10.96 31.58
N GLY A 176 -11.61 -11.62 32.71
CA GLY A 176 -10.99 -12.91 33.02
C GLY A 176 -9.49 -12.78 33.20
N VAL A 177 -9.01 -11.69 33.81
CA VAL A 177 -7.57 -11.49 34.03
C VAL A 177 -7.06 -12.53 35.01
N LYS A 178 -6.12 -13.35 34.57
CA LYS A 178 -5.56 -14.43 35.40
C LYS A 178 -4.88 -13.84 36.63
N SER A 179 -5.01 -14.51 37.78
CA SER A 179 -4.41 -14.05 39.04
C SER A 179 -2.87 -13.95 39.01
N THR A 180 -2.22 -14.64 38.07
CA THR A 180 -0.77 -14.59 37.83
C THR A 180 -0.34 -13.46 36.90
N THR A 181 -1.28 -12.77 36.25
CA THR A 181 -1.00 -11.68 35.31
C THR A 181 -0.63 -10.44 36.12
N ILE A 182 0.68 -10.18 36.22
CA ILE A 182 1.24 -9.00 36.89
C ILE A 182 2.08 -8.23 35.88
N GLY A 183 1.75 -6.95 35.67
CA GLY A 183 2.46 -6.13 34.70
C GLY A 183 1.76 -4.82 34.44
N GLU A 184 1.99 -4.28 33.25
CA GLU A 184 1.42 -3.00 32.84
C GLU A 184 0.80 -3.11 31.46
N PHE A 185 -0.33 -2.45 31.24
CA PHE A 185 -0.95 -2.33 29.93
C PHE A 185 -1.12 -0.88 29.52
N TYR A 186 -1.10 -0.66 28.21
CA TYR A 186 -1.40 0.62 27.59
C TYR A 186 -2.00 0.38 26.21
N TYR A 187 -2.42 1.44 25.54
CA TYR A 187 -2.97 1.34 24.19
C TYR A 187 -2.50 2.50 23.31
N GLU A 188 -2.53 2.25 22.01
CA GLU A 188 -2.21 3.18 20.96
C GLU A 188 -3.35 3.20 19.93
N VAL A 189 -3.54 4.35 19.31
CA VAL A 189 -4.43 4.51 18.17
C VAL A 189 -3.61 4.86 16.95
N VAL A 190 -3.76 4.08 15.90
CA VAL A 190 -3.06 4.26 14.63
C VAL A 190 -4.07 4.65 13.55
N ASP A 191 -3.81 5.74 12.86
CA ASP A 191 -4.62 6.18 11.72
C ASP A 191 -4.46 5.19 10.55
N GLN A 192 -5.58 4.65 10.03
CA GLN A 192 -5.54 3.64 8.97
C GLN A 192 -5.28 4.21 7.57
N VAL A 193 -5.17 5.51 7.42
CA VAL A 193 -4.81 6.19 6.18
C VAL A 193 -3.30 6.48 6.17
N THR A 194 -2.77 7.03 7.26
CA THR A 194 -1.37 7.45 7.34
C THR A 194 -0.45 6.39 7.95
N GLY A 195 -0.98 5.49 8.77
CA GLY A 195 -0.19 4.55 9.57
C GLY A 195 0.48 5.20 10.79
N GLU A 196 0.17 6.47 11.10
CA GLU A 196 0.78 7.19 12.23
C GLU A 196 0.05 6.89 13.54
N VAL A 197 0.82 6.80 14.64
CA VAL A 197 0.25 6.77 15.99
C VAL A 197 -0.29 8.15 16.34
N VAL A 198 -1.62 8.30 16.35
CA VAL A 198 -2.31 9.57 16.63
C VAL A 198 -2.64 9.76 18.11
N PHE A 199 -2.59 8.67 18.90
CA PHE A 199 -2.77 8.71 20.34
C PHE A 199 -2.02 7.55 21.02
N THR A 200 -1.47 7.78 22.21
CA THR A 200 -0.81 6.73 23.00
C THR A 200 -0.94 6.99 24.50
N THR A 201 -1.18 5.93 25.27
CA THR A 201 -1.09 5.95 26.74
C THR A 201 0.21 5.33 27.26
N SER A 202 1.20 5.09 26.40
CA SER A 202 2.49 4.49 26.80
C SER A 202 3.25 5.27 27.89
N GLY A 203 3.01 6.58 28.02
CA GLY A 203 3.52 7.41 29.11
C GLY A 203 2.77 7.28 30.45
N TYR A 204 1.60 6.65 30.44
CA TYR A 204 0.70 6.45 31.58
C TYR A 204 0.19 5.01 31.61
N LYS A 205 1.10 4.05 31.70
CA LYS A 205 0.74 2.62 31.70
C LYS A 205 -0.06 2.27 32.96
N GLN A 206 -1.11 1.48 32.77
CA GLN A 206 -1.99 1.01 33.84
C GLN A 206 -1.45 -0.29 34.42
N LYS A 207 -1.39 -0.39 35.75
CA LYS A 207 -0.93 -1.61 36.42
C LYS A 207 -2.03 -2.67 36.42
N LEU A 208 -1.60 -3.90 36.21
CA LEU A 208 -2.40 -5.13 36.35
C LEU A 208 -1.77 -5.98 37.44
N GLU A 209 -2.55 -6.35 38.45
CA GLU A 209 -2.13 -7.21 39.56
C GLU A 209 -3.15 -8.36 39.75
N GLY A 210 -3.53 -8.99 38.64
CA GLY A 210 -4.66 -9.92 38.59
C GLY A 210 -6.03 -9.26 38.75
N GLY A 211 -7.09 -9.99 38.39
CA GLY A 211 -8.46 -9.50 38.48
C GLY A 211 -8.86 -8.55 37.34
N ASP A 212 -10.14 -8.55 37.04
CA ASP A 212 -10.70 -7.76 35.94
C ASP A 212 -10.49 -6.26 36.18
N THR A 213 -10.20 -5.54 35.11
CA THR A 213 -9.95 -4.09 35.16
C THR A 213 -10.43 -3.42 33.88
N GLY A 214 -10.64 -2.12 33.94
CA GLY A 214 -11.08 -1.32 32.80
C GLY A 214 -10.50 0.08 32.84
N THR A 215 -10.41 0.71 31.67
CA THR A 215 -10.02 2.12 31.55
C THR A 215 -10.91 2.85 30.56
N GLY A 216 -11.34 4.05 30.94
CA GLY A 216 -12.18 4.93 30.13
C GLY A 216 -11.44 6.16 29.63
N SER A 217 -11.80 6.67 28.44
CA SER A 217 -11.30 7.96 27.95
C SER A 217 -12.22 8.59 26.91
N ASP A 218 -12.10 9.91 26.72
CA ASP A 218 -12.78 10.65 25.63
C ASP A 218 -12.03 10.50 24.29
N LEU A 219 -11.41 9.33 24.04
CA LEU A 219 -10.57 9.07 22.88
C LEU A 219 -11.23 9.44 21.53
N PRO A 220 -12.50 9.10 21.25
CA PRO A 220 -13.12 9.43 19.96
C PRO A 220 -13.11 10.94 19.68
N ARG A 221 -13.26 11.77 20.71
CA ARG A 221 -13.15 13.23 20.60
C ARG A 221 -11.74 13.70 20.28
N VAL A 222 -10.72 13.02 20.83
CA VAL A 222 -9.31 13.39 20.67
C VAL A 222 -8.79 13.06 19.28
N VAL A 223 -9.13 11.87 18.76
CA VAL A 223 -8.64 11.40 17.45
C VAL A 223 -9.44 11.95 16.27
N GLY A 224 -10.69 12.39 16.51
CA GLY A 224 -11.57 12.91 15.46
C GLY A 224 -12.19 11.81 14.59
N GLU A 225 -12.87 12.22 13.52
CA GLU A 225 -13.51 11.28 12.58
C GLU A 225 -12.49 10.47 11.78
N GLY A 226 -12.76 9.18 11.58
CA GLY A 226 -11.88 8.31 10.81
C GLY A 226 -12.03 6.83 11.13
N GLU A 227 -11.20 6.02 10.49
CA GLU A 227 -10.98 4.61 10.84
C GLU A 227 -9.59 4.46 11.44
N PHE A 228 -9.51 3.79 12.58
CA PHE A 228 -8.28 3.67 13.35
C PHE A 228 -8.07 2.24 13.82
N ASP A 229 -6.81 1.82 13.95
CA ASP A 229 -6.46 0.60 14.69
C ASP A 229 -6.24 0.95 16.16
N LEU A 230 -7.03 0.35 17.04
CA LEU A 230 -6.84 0.39 18.49
C LEU A 230 -5.96 -0.80 18.90
N ASN A 231 -4.70 -0.52 19.18
CA ASN A 231 -3.69 -1.51 19.58
C ASN A 231 -3.52 -1.50 21.09
N ILE A 232 -3.71 -2.66 21.74
CA ILE A 232 -3.52 -2.80 23.18
C ILE A 232 -2.26 -3.63 23.44
N TYR A 233 -1.44 -3.12 24.35
CA TYR A 233 -0.16 -3.67 24.72
C TYR A 233 -0.17 -4.08 26.19
N TYR A 234 0.49 -5.20 26.48
CA TYR A 234 0.79 -5.66 27.83
C TYR A 234 2.27 -5.98 27.91
N ASN A 235 3.01 -5.38 28.86
CA ASN A 235 4.46 -5.49 28.98
C ASN A 235 5.20 -5.25 27.63
N ASP A 236 4.77 -4.22 26.90
CA ASP A 236 5.30 -3.81 25.59
C ASP A 236 5.12 -4.84 24.46
N GLU A 237 4.38 -5.92 24.71
CA GLU A 237 3.88 -6.85 23.72
C GLU A 237 2.48 -6.41 23.27
N MET A 238 2.25 -6.24 21.97
CA MET A 238 0.89 -6.05 21.48
C MET A 238 0.13 -7.35 21.74
N VAL A 239 -0.99 -7.28 22.45
CA VAL A 239 -1.81 -8.44 22.83
C VAL A 239 -3.18 -8.45 22.18
N TYR A 240 -3.61 -7.30 21.66
CA TYR A 240 -4.87 -7.15 20.93
C TYR A 240 -4.82 -5.98 19.96
N THR A 241 -5.57 -6.10 18.87
CA THR A 241 -5.79 -5.04 17.91
C THR A 241 -7.19 -5.19 17.33
N THR A 242 -7.90 -4.08 17.17
CA THR A 242 -9.18 -4.03 16.47
C THR A 242 -9.30 -2.71 15.73
N THR A 243 -10.03 -2.70 14.63
CA THR A 243 -10.46 -1.46 14.00
C THR A 243 -11.55 -0.81 14.83
N ILE A 244 -11.46 0.51 15.03
CA ILE A 244 -12.53 1.37 15.51
C ILE A 244 -12.87 2.42 14.45
N LYS A 245 -14.14 2.82 14.38
CA LYS A 245 -14.64 3.85 13.48
C LYS A 245 -15.26 4.98 14.29
N VAL A 246 -14.84 6.21 14.01
CA VAL A 246 -15.36 7.41 14.64
C VAL A 246 -16.08 8.26 13.61
N THR A 247 -17.31 8.67 13.90
CA THR A 247 -18.12 9.60 13.09
C THR A 247 -18.62 10.74 13.96
N ASP A 248 -19.27 11.75 13.38
CA ASP A 248 -20.05 12.73 14.16
C ASP A 248 -21.37 12.14 14.74
#